data_AF-A0A372QIR8-F1
#
_entry.id   AF-A0A372QIR8-F1
#
_cell.length_a   1.000
_cell.length_b   1.000
_cell.length_c   1.000
_cell.angle_alpha   90.00
_cell.angle_beta   90.00
_cell.angle_gamma   90.00
#
_symmetry.space_group_name_H-M   'P 1'
#
loop_
_entity.id
_entity.type
_entity.pdbx_description
1 polymer ?
#
loop_
_entity_poly.entity_id
_entity_poly.type
_entity_poly.pdbx_seq_one_letter_code
_entity_poly.pdbx_strand_id
1 'polypeptide(L)' 'MVMWELTTGCKPFDNAKHDHTLIYNILDGERPKITEDTPECYANLMKSCWILIQKRDLL' A
#
# COMPACT_ATOMS: atom_id res chain seq x y z
N MET A 1 -0.73 4.91 -0.38
CA MET A 1 -0.70 4.73 1.07
C MET A 1 -1.72 5.61 1.78
N VAL A 2 -1.81 6.91 1.45
CA VAL A 2 -2.81 7.84 2.03
C VAL A 2 -4.25 7.31 1.99
N MET A 3 -4.72 6.83 0.83
CA MET A 3 -6.08 6.28 0.71
C MET A 3 -6.36 5.12 1.68
N TRP A 4 -5.35 4.28 1.95
CA TRP A 4 -5.52 3.15 2.87
C TRP A 4 -5.67 3.63 4.32
N GLU A 5 -4.85 4.60 4.74
CA GLU A 5 -4.94 5.22 6.06
C GLU A 5 -6.30 5.90 6.30
N LEU A 6 -6.85 6.55 5.27
CA LEU A 6 -8.18 7.15 5.35
C LEU A 6 -9.29 6.11 5.49
N THR A 7 -9.15 4.94 4.86
CA THR A 7 -10.15 3.86 4.95
C THR A 7 -10.11 3.13 6.29
N THR A 8 -8.92 2.95 6.86
CA THR A 8 -8.75 2.12 8.07
C THR A 8 -8.64 2.94 9.35
N GLY A 9 -8.27 4.23 9.25
CA GLY A 9 -7.89 5.05 10.39
C GLY A 9 -6.56 4.63 11.03
N CYS A 10 -5.84 3.68 10.43
CA CYS A 10 -4.60 3.10 10.96
C CYS A 10 -3.40 3.49 10.10
N LYS A 11 -2.22 3.50 10.71
CA LYS A 11 -0.97 3.68 9.97
C LYS A 11 -0.71 2.43 9.10
N PRO A 12 -0.33 2.57 7.82
CA PRO A 12 0.09 1.43 7.01
C PRO A 12 1.26 0.69 7.66
N PHE A 13 1.17 -0.65 7.70
CA PHE A 13 2.18 -1.52 8.32
C PHE A 13 2.45 -1.19 9.80
N ASP A 14 1.39 -0.90 10.57
CA ASP A 14 1.46 -0.68 12.03
C ASP A 14 1.99 -1.89 12.80
N ASN A 15 1.82 -3.08 12.23
CA ASN A 15 2.29 -4.35 12.76
C ASN A 15 3.76 -4.69 12.41
N ALA A 16 4.44 -3.86 11.61
CA ALA A 16 5.81 -4.08 11.19
C ALA A 16 6.77 -3.06 11.81
N LYS A 17 8.07 -3.38 11.87
CA LYS A 17 9.10 -2.39 12.19
C LYS A 17 9.30 -1.45 11.01
N HIS A 18 9.43 -0.16 11.28
CA HIS A 18 9.63 0.88 10.25
C HIS A 18 11.13 1.06 10.01
N ASP A 19 11.78 0.01 9.53
CA ASP A 19 13.22 -0.04 9.22
C ASP A 19 13.47 -0.32 7.73
N HIS A 20 14.74 -0.50 7.37
CA HIS A 20 15.16 -0.71 5.98
C HIS A 20 14.58 -2.00 5.37
N THR A 21 14.29 -3.02 6.18
CA THR A 21 13.66 -4.26 5.68
C THR A 21 12.29 -3.96 5.11
N LEU A 22 11.47 -3.18 5.82
CA LEU A 22 10.15 -2.79 5.33
C LEU A 22 10.24 -1.96 4.03
N ILE A 23 11.26 -1.11 3.90
CA ILE A 23 11.49 -0.34 2.66
C ILE A 23 11.72 -1.29 1.48
N TYR A 24 12.62 -2.27 1.62
CA TYR A 24 12.89 -3.24 0.56
C TYR A 24 11.66 -4.06 0.20
N ASN A 25 10.91 -4.53 1.18
CA ASN A 25 9.69 -5.27 0.87
C ASN A 25 8.67 -4.43 0.09
N ILE A 26 8.51 -3.13 0.43
CA ILE A 26 7.61 -2.22 -0.31
C ILE A 26 8.10 -2.02 -1.76
N LEU A 27 9.41 -1.91 -1.97
CA LEU A 27 10.01 -1.86 -3.32
C LEU A 27 9.73 -3.15 -4.10
N ASP A 28 9.83 -4.30 -3.43
CA ASP A 28 9.51 -5.62 -3.99
C ASP A 28 8.00 -5.85 -4.20
N GLY A 29 7.15 -4.90 -3.80
CA GLY A 29 5.73 -4.91 -4.09
C GLY A 29 4.82 -5.23 -2.90
N GLU A 30 5.36 -5.33 -1.67
CA GLU A 30 4.54 -5.47 -0.47
C GLU A 30 3.58 -4.28 -0.34
N ARG A 31 2.30 -4.56 -0.08
CA ARG A 31 1.24 -3.56 0.10
C ARG A 31 0.40 -3.90 1.32
N PRO A 32 -0.20 -2.90 1.99
CA PRO A 32 -1.13 -3.15 3.08
C PRO A 32 -2.32 -4.00 2.61
N LYS A 33 -2.80 -4.89 3.48
CA LYS A 33 -3.98 -5.69 3.21
C LYS A 33 -5.20 -4.77 3.03
N ILE A 34 -5.90 -4.90 1.91
CA ILE A 34 -7.21 -4.25 1.73
C ILE A 34 -8.21 -5.05 2.55
N THR A 35 -8.97 -4.35 3.39
CA THR A 35 -9.97 -4.96 4.28
C THR A 35 -11.26 -5.28 3.51
N GLU A 36 -12.01 -6.26 3.97
CA GLU A 36 -13.21 -6.76 3.27
C GLU A 36 -14.35 -5.74 3.21
N ASP A 37 -14.36 -4.78 4.14
CA ASP A 37 -15.29 -3.65 4.20
C ASP A 37 -14.92 -2.50 3.25
N THR A 38 -13.74 -2.53 2.64
CA THR A 38 -13.35 -1.52 1.64
C THR A 38 -14.19 -1.70 0.36
N PRO A 39 -14.94 -0.68 -0.09
CA PRO A 39 -15.69 -0.77 -1.35
C PRO A 39 -14.79 -1.10 -2.54
N GLU A 40 -15.27 -1.97 -3.44
CA GLU A 40 -14.47 -2.48 -4.56
C GLU A 40 -13.89 -1.37 -5.45
N CYS A 41 -14.67 -0.31 -5.71
CA CYS A 41 -14.21 0.84 -6.49
C CYS A 41 -13.01 1.54 -5.83
N TYR A 42 -12.98 1.61 -4.50
CA TYR A 42 -11.89 2.20 -3.74
C TYR A 42 -10.67 1.28 -3.70
N ALA A 43 -10.89 -0.04 -3.54
CA ALA A 43 -9.85 -1.05 -3.62
C ALA A 43 -9.14 -1.03 -4.99
N ASN A 44 -9.90 -0.93 -6.08
CA ASN A 44 -9.37 -0.84 -7.43
C ASN A 44 -8.57 0.45 -7.63
N LEU A 45 -9.09 1.59 -7.16
CA LEU A 45 -8.36 2.86 -7.21
C LEU A 45 -7.03 2.80 -6.43
N MET A 46 -7.02 2.22 -5.22
CA MET A 46 -5.80 2.02 -4.44
C MET A 46 -4.76 1.20 -5.20
N LYS A 47 -5.17 0.08 -5.81
CA LYS A 47 -4.29 -0.77 -6.63
C LYS A 47 -3.73 -0.02 -7.83
N SER A 48 -4.55 0.77 -8.55
CA SER A 48 -4.08 1.56 -9.70
C SER A 48 -3.00 2.57 -9.31
N CYS A 49 -3.13 3.24 -8.16
CA CYS A 49 -2.10 4.15 -7.67
C CYS A 49 -0.79 3.44 -7.28
N TRP A 50 -0.87 2.20 -6.78
CA TRP A 50 0.30 1.41 -6.40
C TRP A 50 1.12 0.90 -7.59
N ILE A 51 0.49 0.65 -8.74
CA ILE A 51 1.15 0.19 -9.97
C ILE A 51 2.07 1.27 -10.56
N LEU A 52 1.74 2.55 -10.37
CA LEU A 52 2.57 3.67 -10.86
C LEU A 52 3.95 3.71 -10.22
N ILE A 53 4.13 3.14 -9.03
CA ILE A 53 5.41 3.13 -8.31
C ILE A 53 6.38 2.13 -8.95
N GLN A 54 5.91 0.92 -9.29
CA GLN A 54 6.78 -0.11 -9.91
C GLN A 54 7.28 0.29 -11.31
N LYS A 55 6.52 1.10 -12.05
CA LYS A 55 6.96 1.58 -13.38
C LYS A 55 8.01 2.68 -13.30
N ARG A 56 8.14 3.36 -12.17
CA ARG A 56 9.07 4.49 -12.03
C ARG A 56 10.51 4.06 -11.81
N ASP A 57 10.72 2.85 -11.33
CA ASP A 57 12.05 2.25 -11.11
C ASP A 57 12.53 1.39 -12.30
N LEU A 58 11.72 1.30 -13.36
CA LEU A 58 12.01 0.60 -14.62
C LEU A 58 12.38 1.56 -15.77
N LEU A 59 12.64 2.84 -15.47
CA LEU A 59 13.12 3.88 -16.39
C LEU A 59 14.42 4.51 -15.88
#